data_AF-A0A2P7QW67-F1
#
_entry.id   AF-A0A2P7QW67-F1
#
_cell.length_a   1.000
_cell.length_b   1.000
_cell.length_c   1.000
_cell.angle_alpha   90.00
_cell.angle_beta   90.00
_cell.angle_gamma   90.00
#
_symmetry.space_group_name_H-M   'P 1'
#
loop_
_entity.id
_entity.type
_entity.pdbx_description
1 polymer ?
#
loop_
_entity_poly.entity_id
_entity_poly.type
_entity_poly.pdbx_seq_one_letter_code
_entity_poly.pdbx_strand_id
1 'polypeptide(L)'
;MRDRSKLAALRRIAAVEQVQRTSAEVALRAARNAEEAARDMAAQARDVAESEHREWLRHVSGRTFSPELGMALGARAVDAEGRAEGAEAEAAAATSETDERESAWRLLDAQARRTGASLRDLHRSMARRAEEMRLSALEDRTTFEAMRP
;
A
#
# COMPACT_ATOMS: atom_id res chain seq x y z
N MET A 1 20.59 8.46 33.21
CA MET A 1 19.16 8.84 33.09
C MET A 1 18.72 9.14 31.65
N ARG A 2 19.51 9.90 30.87
CA ARG A 2 19.18 10.35 29.49
C ARG A 2 18.89 9.24 28.47
N ASP A 3 19.56 8.08 28.54
CA ASP A 3 19.37 7.00 27.56
C ASP A 3 18.08 6.20 27.82
N ARG A 4 17.64 6.09 29.09
CA ARG A 4 16.36 5.46 29.45
C ARG A 4 15.16 6.28 28.94
N SER A 5 15.21 7.61 29.05
CA SER A 5 14.15 8.47 28.52
C SER A 5 14.12 8.47 26.99
N LYS A 6 15.29 8.47 26.32
CA LYS A 6 15.40 8.28 24.88
C LYS A 6 14.81 6.94 24.42
N LEU A 7 15.09 5.85 25.12
CA LEU A 7 14.53 4.53 24.80
C LEU A 7 13.00 4.52 24.93
N ALA A 8 12.46 5.12 26.00
CA ALA A 8 11.02 5.23 26.18
C ALA A 8 10.36 6.06 25.06
N ALA A 9 10.99 7.17 24.64
CA ALA A 9 10.51 7.99 23.53
C ALA A 9 10.54 7.23 22.20
N LEU A 10 11.66 6.55 21.88
CA LEU A 10 11.78 5.75 20.66
C LEU A 10 10.79 4.58 20.61
N ARG A 11 10.48 3.94 21.75
CA ARG A 11 9.43 2.92 21.82
C ARG A 11 8.06 3.46 21.45
N ARG A 12 7.72 4.68 21.92
CA ARG A 12 6.45 5.33 21.58
C ARG A 12 6.39 5.68 20.09
N ILE A 13 7.48 6.22 19.53
CA ILE A 13 7.57 6.53 18.09
C ILE A 13 7.40 5.24 17.27
N ALA A 14 8.13 4.17 17.62
CA ALA A 14 8.03 2.88 16.94
C ALA A 14 6.61 2.30 16.97
N ALA A 15 5.89 2.45 18.10
CA ALA A 15 4.51 2.00 18.20
C ALA A 15 3.57 2.79 17.26
N VAL A 16 3.72 4.12 17.21
CA VAL A 16 2.93 4.99 16.31
C VAL A 16 3.22 4.65 14.85
N GLU A 17 4.49 4.53 14.48
CA GLU A 17 4.90 4.19 13.12
C GLU A 17 4.41 2.79 12.69
N GLN A 18 4.37 1.83 13.61
CA GLN A 18 3.82 0.50 13.33
C GLN A 18 2.31 0.56 13.05
N VAL A 19 1.56 1.38 13.81
CA VAL A 19 0.13 1.61 13.56
C VAL A 19 -0.07 2.30 12.21
N GLN A 20 0.72 3.33 11.90
CA GLN A 20 0.67 4.04 10.62
C GLN A 20 0.97 3.11 9.43
N ARG A 21 2.02 2.29 9.54
CA ARG A 21 2.36 1.28 8.53
C ARG A 21 1.21 0.30 8.31
N THR A 22 0.63 -0.21 9.40
CA THR A 22 -0.49 -1.18 9.32
C THR A 22 -1.73 -0.53 8.69
N SER A 23 -2.03 0.71 9.06
CA SER A 23 -3.14 1.47 8.46
C SER A 23 -2.92 1.71 6.97
N ALA A 24 -1.71 2.04 6.55
CA ALA A 24 -1.36 2.22 5.14
C ALA A 24 -1.43 0.90 4.36
N GLU A 25 -1.07 -0.21 4.98
CA GLU A 25 -1.19 -1.55 4.38
C GLU A 25 -2.66 -1.92 4.13
N VAL A 26 -3.54 -1.62 5.09
CA VAL A 26 -5.00 -1.82 4.92
C VAL A 26 -5.53 -0.94 3.79
N ALA A 27 -5.12 0.33 3.73
CA ALA A 27 -5.53 1.24 2.66
C ALA A 27 -5.04 0.76 1.28
N LEU A 28 -3.81 0.26 1.18
CA LEU A 28 -3.27 -0.32 -0.05
C LEU A 28 -4.06 -1.56 -0.49
N ARG A 29 -4.42 -2.45 0.44
CA ARG A 29 -5.24 -3.62 0.13
C ARG A 29 -6.63 -3.21 -0.37
N ALA A 30 -7.25 -2.21 0.25
CA ALA A 30 -8.53 -1.68 -0.19
C ALA A 30 -8.46 -1.08 -1.61
N ALA A 31 -7.40 -0.30 -1.90
CA ALA A 31 -7.17 0.27 -3.22
C ALA A 31 -6.98 -0.82 -4.30
N ARG A 32 -6.18 -1.86 -4.02
CA ARG A 32 -5.99 -3.00 -4.95
C ARG A 32 -7.29 -3.73 -5.25
N ASN A 33 -8.14 -3.95 -4.24
CA ASN A 33 -9.44 -4.57 -4.47
C ASN A 33 -10.36 -3.69 -5.34
N ALA A 34 -10.30 -2.36 -5.16
CA ALA A 34 -11.07 -1.43 -5.98
C ALA A 34 -10.53 -1.36 -7.42
N GLU A 35 -9.21 -1.40 -7.60
CA GLU A 35 -8.54 -1.48 -8.91
C GLU A 35 -8.92 -2.76 -9.66
N GLU A 36 -8.91 -3.91 -8.99
CA GLU A 36 -9.35 -5.18 -9.56
C GLU A 36 -10.82 -5.12 -10.01
N ALA A 37 -11.71 -4.64 -9.14
CA ALA A 37 -13.12 -4.48 -9.48
C ALA A 37 -13.34 -3.52 -10.66
N ALA A 38 -12.61 -2.40 -10.71
CA ALA A 38 -12.70 -1.43 -11.81
C ALA A 38 -12.20 -2.03 -13.13
N ARG A 39 -11.13 -2.84 -13.11
CA ARG A 39 -10.63 -3.56 -14.29
C ARG A 39 -11.64 -4.58 -14.79
N ASP A 40 -12.26 -5.34 -13.89
CA ASP A 40 -13.29 -6.30 -14.26
C ASP A 40 -14.51 -5.60 -14.88
N MET A 41 -14.92 -4.46 -14.32
CA MET A 41 -16.00 -3.64 -14.88
C MET A 41 -15.65 -3.09 -16.26
N ALA A 42 -14.42 -2.61 -16.46
CA ALA A 42 -13.94 -2.13 -17.75
C ALA A 42 -13.94 -3.26 -18.81
N ALA A 43 -13.46 -4.45 -18.44
CA ALA A 43 -13.48 -5.61 -19.32
C ALA A 43 -14.92 -6.01 -19.71
N GLN A 44 -15.83 -6.07 -18.74
CA GLN A 44 -17.25 -6.36 -19.00
C GLN A 44 -17.91 -5.29 -19.89
N ALA A 45 -17.64 -4.01 -19.64
CA ALA A 45 -18.20 -2.92 -20.43
C ALA A 45 -17.69 -2.98 -21.88
N ARG A 46 -16.42 -3.32 -22.08
CA ARG A 46 -15.82 -3.54 -23.39
C ARG A 46 -16.45 -4.73 -24.12
N ASP A 47 -16.63 -5.86 -23.46
CA ASP A 47 -17.30 -7.03 -24.05
C ASP A 47 -18.73 -6.70 -24.52
N VAL A 48 -19.45 -5.91 -23.73
CA VAL A 48 -20.79 -5.41 -24.10
C VAL A 48 -20.71 -4.48 -25.31
N ALA A 49 -19.80 -3.50 -25.32
CA ALA A 49 -19.61 -2.60 -26.45
C ALA A 49 -19.28 -3.36 -27.75
N GLU A 50 -18.37 -4.34 -27.68
CA GLU A 50 -18.01 -5.19 -28.82
C GLU A 50 -19.19 -6.07 -29.29
N SER A 51 -20.04 -6.53 -28.37
CA SER A 51 -21.25 -7.27 -28.71
C SER A 51 -22.28 -6.39 -29.45
N GLU A 52 -22.58 -5.21 -28.89
CA GLU A 52 -23.53 -4.25 -29.48
C GLU A 52 -23.05 -3.76 -30.86
N HIS A 53 -21.74 -3.48 -31.00
CA HIS A 53 -21.14 -3.10 -32.27
C HIS A 53 -21.27 -4.21 -33.33
N ARG A 54 -21.01 -5.47 -32.96
CA ARG A 54 -21.19 -6.62 -33.86
C ARG A 54 -22.65 -6.82 -34.26
N GLU A 55 -23.59 -6.61 -33.34
CA GLU A 55 -25.03 -6.69 -33.61
C GLU A 55 -25.45 -5.64 -34.64
N TRP A 56 -25.02 -4.39 -34.44
CA TRP A 56 -25.26 -3.31 -35.37
C TRP A 56 -24.67 -3.58 -36.76
N LEU A 57 -23.40 -3.99 -36.84
CA LEU A 57 -22.75 -4.33 -38.11
C LEU A 57 -23.45 -5.49 -38.84
N ARG A 58 -23.89 -6.51 -38.10
CA ARG A 58 -24.62 -7.65 -38.67
C ARG A 58 -25.96 -7.22 -39.26
N HIS A 59 -26.66 -6.28 -38.61
CA HIS A 59 -27.92 -5.74 -39.12
C HIS A 59 -27.70 -4.90 -40.38
N VAL A 60 -26.71 -3.98 -40.36
CA VAL A 60 -26.43 -3.09 -41.49
C VAL A 60 -25.91 -3.85 -42.73
N SER A 61 -25.16 -4.93 -42.53
CA SER A 61 -24.69 -5.81 -43.61
C SER A 61 -25.69 -6.90 -44.01
N GLY A 62 -26.84 -6.98 -43.32
CA GLY A 62 -27.85 -8.01 -43.52
C GLY A 62 -28.67 -7.82 -44.80
N ARG A 63 -29.28 -8.93 -45.27
CA ARG A 63 -30.18 -8.91 -46.45
C ARG A 63 -31.48 -8.15 -46.21
N THR A 64 -31.89 -8.00 -44.95
CA THR A 64 -33.16 -7.36 -44.54
C THR A 64 -32.84 -6.11 -43.75
N PHE A 65 -32.39 -5.07 -44.45
CA PHE A 65 -32.07 -3.78 -43.83
C PHE A 65 -33.35 -3.01 -43.47
N SER A 66 -33.44 -2.55 -42.23
CA SER A 66 -34.39 -1.53 -41.78
C SER A 66 -33.60 -0.33 -41.25
N PRO A 67 -33.81 0.89 -41.80
CA PRO A 67 -33.17 2.10 -41.30
C PRO A 67 -33.47 2.38 -39.83
N GLU A 68 -34.71 2.19 -39.39
CA GLU A 68 -35.17 2.49 -38.03
C GLU A 68 -34.48 1.57 -37.01
N LEU A 69 -34.43 0.27 -37.31
CA LEU A 69 -33.72 -0.71 -36.48
C LEU A 69 -32.21 -0.46 -36.50
N GLY A 70 -31.65 -0.08 -37.65
CA GLY A 70 -30.23 0.24 -37.78
C GLY A 70 -29.82 1.46 -36.95
N MET A 71 -30.65 2.51 -36.91
CA MET A 71 -30.42 3.67 -36.05
C MET A 71 -30.52 3.32 -34.57
N ALA A 72 -31.53 2.52 -34.18
CA ALA A 72 -31.69 2.10 -32.79
C ALA A 72 -30.50 1.25 -32.28
N LEU A 73 -30.03 0.30 -33.10
CA LEU A 73 -28.85 -0.51 -32.78
C LEU A 73 -27.56 0.33 -32.76
N GLY A 74 -27.42 1.29 -33.69
CA GLY A 74 -26.29 2.21 -33.72
C GLY A 74 -26.23 3.08 -32.46
N ALA A 75 -27.37 3.62 -32.01
CA ALA A 75 -27.46 4.37 -30.77
C ALA A 75 -27.05 3.52 -29.55
N ARG A 76 -27.52 2.27 -29.46
CA ARG A 76 -27.10 1.32 -28.40
C ARG A 76 -25.60 1.05 -28.42
N ALA A 77 -25.00 0.89 -29.59
CA ALA A 77 -23.56 0.67 -29.73
C ALA A 77 -22.75 1.88 -29.24
N VAL A 78 -23.16 3.10 -29.61
CA VAL A 78 -22.53 4.34 -29.14
C VAL A 78 -22.66 4.50 -27.62
N ASP A 79 -23.85 4.23 -27.06
CA ASP A 79 -24.07 4.27 -25.61
C ASP A 79 -23.25 3.21 -24.86
N ALA A 80 -23.02 2.04 -25.47
CA ALA A 80 -22.18 1.00 -24.90
C ALA A 80 -20.68 1.37 -24.96
N GLU A 81 -20.24 1.97 -26.06
CA GLU A 81 -18.87 2.48 -26.22
C GLU A 81 -18.57 3.58 -25.20
N GLY A 82 -19.46 4.56 -25.04
CA GLY A 82 -19.28 5.61 -24.03
C GLY A 82 -19.23 5.08 -22.59
N ARG A 83 -19.98 4.00 -22.28
CA ARG A 83 -19.87 3.31 -20.98
C ARG A 83 -18.54 2.56 -20.82
N ALA A 84 -18.04 1.94 -21.88
CA ALA A 84 -16.74 1.27 -21.86
C ALA A 84 -15.60 2.27 -21.66
N GLU A 85 -15.61 3.40 -22.38
CA GLU A 85 -14.65 4.50 -22.19
C GLU A 85 -14.67 5.05 -20.76
N GLY A 86 -15.87 5.25 -20.20
CA GLY A 86 -16.03 5.68 -18.80
C GLY A 86 -15.44 4.68 -17.80
N ALA A 87 -15.72 3.39 -17.99
CA ALA A 87 -15.19 2.33 -17.12
C ALA A 87 -13.66 2.18 -17.25
N GLU A 88 -13.11 2.33 -18.45
CA GLU A 88 -11.65 2.34 -18.68
C GLU A 88 -10.98 3.54 -17.96
N ALA A 89 -11.61 4.72 -17.98
CA ALA A 89 -11.12 5.89 -17.25
C ALA A 89 -11.16 5.68 -15.72
N GLU A 90 -12.22 5.07 -15.19
CA GLU A 90 -12.31 4.69 -13.78
C GLU A 90 -11.24 3.67 -13.38
N ALA A 91 -10.98 2.66 -14.22
CA ALA A 91 -9.91 1.68 -13.99
C ALA A 91 -8.52 2.33 -13.99
N ALA A 92 -8.27 3.31 -14.87
CA ALA A 92 -7.04 4.08 -14.89
C ALA A 92 -6.87 4.94 -13.62
N ALA A 93 -7.95 5.58 -13.15
CA ALA A 93 -7.94 6.34 -11.91
C ALA A 93 -7.66 5.44 -10.68
N ALA A 94 -8.28 4.27 -10.62
CA ALA A 94 -8.06 3.29 -9.54
C ALA A 94 -6.62 2.73 -9.55
N THR A 95 -6.02 2.55 -10.73
CA THR A 95 -4.60 2.19 -10.87
C THR A 95 -3.72 3.29 -10.28
N SER A 96 -3.97 4.56 -10.66
CA SER A 96 -3.23 5.71 -10.10
C SER A 96 -3.35 5.82 -8.59
N GLU A 97 -4.55 5.62 -8.02
CA GLU A 97 -4.72 5.61 -6.56
C GLU A 97 -3.91 4.48 -5.92
N THR A 98 -3.91 3.27 -6.51
CA THR A 98 -3.14 2.14 -5.99
C THR A 98 -1.64 2.45 -5.95
N ASP A 99 -1.10 3.06 -7.00
CA ASP A 99 0.31 3.47 -7.07
C ASP A 99 0.68 4.51 -5.98
N GLU A 100 -0.22 5.47 -5.73
CA GLU A 100 -0.07 6.45 -4.66
C GLU A 100 -0.08 5.79 -3.28
N ARG A 101 -1.05 4.89 -3.02
CA ARG A 101 -1.14 4.14 -1.76
C ARG A 101 0.07 3.24 -1.55
N GLU A 102 0.57 2.61 -2.61
CA GLU A 102 1.76 1.76 -2.55
C GLU A 102 3.00 2.58 -2.20
N SER A 103 3.17 3.73 -2.83
CA SER A 103 4.27 4.66 -2.53
C SER A 103 4.23 5.14 -1.07
N ALA A 104 3.04 5.50 -0.57
CA ALA A 104 2.84 5.90 0.82
C ALA A 104 3.15 4.77 1.81
N TRP A 105 2.68 3.54 1.52
CA TRP A 105 2.98 2.37 2.34
C TRP A 105 4.48 2.06 2.37
N ARG A 106 5.16 2.09 1.22
CA ARG A 106 6.62 1.86 1.14
C ARG A 106 7.39 2.87 1.98
N LEU A 107 7.00 4.15 1.96
CA LEU A 107 7.62 5.19 2.79
C LEU A 107 7.46 4.90 4.28
N LEU A 108 6.25 4.57 4.73
CA LEU A 108 5.96 4.27 6.13
C LEU A 108 6.63 2.97 6.60
N ASP A 109 6.70 1.95 5.73
CA ASP A 109 7.44 0.71 6.02
C ASP A 109 8.95 0.99 6.20
N ALA A 110 9.56 1.78 5.30
CA ALA A 110 10.96 2.17 5.42
C ALA A 110 11.23 2.94 6.72
N GLN A 111 10.33 3.87 7.09
CA GLN A 111 10.41 4.62 8.34
C GLN A 111 10.34 3.69 9.56
N ALA A 112 9.34 2.81 9.62
CA ALA A 112 9.19 1.84 10.71
C ALA A 112 10.40 0.90 10.84
N ARG A 113 10.97 0.43 9.72
CA ARG A 113 12.19 -0.39 9.71
C ARG A 113 13.39 0.37 10.28
N ARG A 114 13.57 1.63 9.87
CA ARG A 114 14.65 2.50 10.36
C ARG A 114 14.54 2.74 11.86
N THR A 115 13.35 3.09 12.37
CA THR A 115 13.13 3.27 13.81
C THR A 115 13.33 1.98 14.59
N GLY A 116 12.88 0.84 14.05
CA GLY A 116 13.14 -0.47 14.62
C GLY A 116 14.63 -0.80 14.71
N ALA A 117 15.43 -0.41 13.71
CA ALA A 117 16.89 -0.54 13.76
C ALA A 117 17.51 0.34 14.86
N SER A 118 17.15 1.63 14.91
CA SER A 118 17.60 2.56 15.96
C SER A 118 17.25 2.07 17.37
N LEU A 119 16.08 1.47 17.55
CA LEU A 119 15.65 0.92 18.83
C LEU A 119 16.51 -0.27 19.26
N ARG A 120 16.85 -1.18 18.33
CA ARG A 120 17.76 -2.31 18.59
C ARG A 120 19.16 -1.83 18.93
N ASP A 121 19.68 -0.85 18.19
CA ASP A 121 21.02 -0.32 18.43
C ASP A 121 21.13 0.42 19.77
N LEU A 122 20.11 1.21 20.14
CA LEU A 122 20.06 1.82 21.46
C LEU A 122 19.98 0.78 22.58
N HIS A 123 19.19 -0.28 22.39
CA HIS A 123 19.12 -1.40 23.34
C HIS A 123 20.48 -2.07 23.54
N ARG A 124 21.20 -2.37 22.45
CA ARG A 124 22.54 -2.95 22.50
C ARG A 124 23.53 -2.01 23.20
N SER A 125 23.51 -0.72 22.85
CA SER A 125 24.39 0.28 23.48
C SER A 125 24.16 0.37 24.98
N MET A 126 22.90 0.39 25.42
CA MET A 126 22.56 0.42 26.85
C MET A 126 22.97 -0.86 27.58
N ALA A 127 22.80 -2.04 26.97
CA ALA A 127 23.23 -3.31 27.54
C ALA A 127 24.76 -3.37 27.68
N ARG A 128 25.49 -2.92 26.65
CA ARG A 128 26.96 -2.86 26.66
C ARG A 128 27.48 -1.94 27.77
N ARG A 129 26.88 -0.75 27.90
CA ARG A 129 27.23 0.21 28.96
C ARG A 129 26.93 -0.32 30.36
N ALA A 130 25.83 -1.05 30.53
CA ALA A 130 25.49 -1.68 31.81
C ALA A 130 26.53 -2.75 32.18
N GLU A 131 26.98 -3.54 31.21
CA GLU A 131 28.03 -4.53 31.42
C GLU A 131 29.39 -3.88 31.72
N GLU A 132 29.78 -2.84 30.99
CA GLU A 132 31.00 -2.06 31.27
C GLU A 132 31.01 -1.50 32.70
N MET A 133 29.89 -0.94 33.17
CA MET A 133 29.78 -0.48 34.57
C MET A 133 29.87 -1.63 35.58
N ARG A 134 29.30 -2.80 35.26
CA ARG A 134 29.38 -3.99 36.12
C ARG A 134 30.81 -4.51 36.23
N LEU A 135 31.53 -4.56 35.10
CA LEU A 135 32.93 -4.99 35.06
C LEU A 135 33.84 -4.02 35.81
N SER A 136 33.68 -2.71 35.60
CA SER A 136 34.42 -1.68 36.35
C SER A 136 34.17 -1.78 37.87
N ALA A 137 32.92 -1.97 38.30
CA ALA A 137 32.61 -2.15 39.72
C ALA A 137 33.23 -3.44 40.32
N LEU A 138 33.35 -4.51 39.52
CA LEU A 138 34.03 -5.74 39.94
C LEU A 138 35.54 -5.53 40.06
N GLU A 139 36.15 -4.84 39.08
CA GLU A 139 37.58 -4.49 39.10
C GLU A 139 37.95 -3.67 40.33
N ASP A 140 37.17 -2.61 40.63
CA ASP A 140 37.34 -1.78 41.82
C ASP A 140 37.29 -2.62 43.09
N ARG A 141 36.33 -3.54 43.19
CA ARG A 141 36.17 -4.43 44.34
C ARG A 141 37.34 -5.40 44.48
N THR A 142 37.77 -6.04 43.39
CA THR A 142 38.90 -7.00 43.42
C THR A 142 40.21 -6.31 43.75
N THR A 143 40.41 -5.09 43.27
CA THR A 143 41.58 -4.27 43.59
C THR A 143 41.59 -3.88 45.06
N PHE A 144 40.43 -3.50 45.61
CA PHE A 144 40.29 -3.15 47.02
C PHE A 144 40.43 -4.37 47.96
N GLU A 145 39.92 -5.54 47.57
CA GLU A 145 40.10 -6.81 48.31
C GLU A 145 41.56 -7.28 48.28
N ALA A 146 42.29 -7.11 47.16
CA ALA A 146 43.70 -7.46 47.05
C ALA A 146 44.65 -6.52 47.83
N MET A 147 44.20 -5.31 48.16
CA MET A 147 44.95 -4.32 48.97
C MET A 147 44.63 -4.39 50.47
N ARG A 148 43.73 -5.28 50.91
CA ARG A 148 43.52 -5.53 52.34
C ARG A 148 44.62 -6.47 52.89
N PRO A 149 45.37 -6.06 53.91
CA PRO A 149 46.40 -6.90 54.56
C PRO A 149 45.78 -8.09 55.32
#